data_AF-A0A7J9WR13-F1
#
_entry.id   AF-A0A7J9WR13-F1
#
_cell.length_a   1.000
_cell.length_b   1.000
_cell.length_c   1.000
_cell.angle_alpha   90.00
_cell.angle_beta   90.00
_cell.angle_gamma   90.00
#
_symmetry.space_group_name_H-M   'P 1'
#
loop_
_entity.id
_entity.type
_entity.pdbx_description
1 polymer ?
#
loop_
_entity_poly.entity_id
_entity_poly.type
_entity_poly.pdbx_seq_one_letter_code
_entity_poly.pdbx_strand_id
1 'polypeptide(L)'
;MLSERAVDAVIFDLDGVVTDTAAVHQAAWKRLFDEYLRARAERDGEPFQTFSDADYREHVDGRPRYDGVRTFLDSRGITLPEGDPEDPPDAETVCGLGNRKN
;
A
#
# COMPACT_ATOMS: atom_id res chain seq x y z
N MET A 1 17.53 6.20 48.68
CA MET A 1 17.64 4.87 48.03
C MET A 1 17.41 5.10 46.54
N LEU A 2 18.38 4.69 45.72
CA LEU A 2 18.60 5.13 44.35
C LEU A 2 17.62 4.50 43.34
N SER A 3 17.40 5.27 42.27
CA SER A 3 16.91 4.97 40.91
C SER A 3 16.97 3.52 40.43
N GLU A 4 15.99 3.11 39.61
CA GLU A 4 16.20 2.42 38.33
C GLU A 4 14.92 2.45 37.46
N ARG A 5 15.00 3.14 36.31
CA ARG A 5 14.06 2.98 35.19
C ARG A 5 14.42 1.67 34.49
N ALA A 6 13.50 0.73 34.35
CA ALA A 6 13.65 -0.39 33.44
C ALA A 6 12.67 -0.19 32.28
N VAL A 7 13.21 0.11 31.10
CA VAL A 7 12.50 -0.08 29.84
C VAL A 7 12.64 -1.56 29.52
N ASP A 8 11.62 -2.36 29.80
CA ASP A 8 11.60 -3.77 29.41
C ASP A 8 11.17 -3.89 27.96
N ALA A 9 12.05 -3.45 27.05
CA ALA A 9 11.88 -3.69 25.63
C ALA A 9 12.18 -5.16 25.32
N VAL A 10 11.27 -5.83 24.62
CA VAL A 10 11.63 -6.90 23.70
C VAL A 10 10.87 -6.64 22.40
N ILE A 11 11.58 -6.14 21.40
CA ILE A 11 11.18 -6.26 19.99
C ILE A 11 11.38 -7.73 19.66
N PHE A 12 10.29 -8.44 19.38
CA PHE A 12 10.38 -9.74 18.74
C PHE A 12 10.93 -9.52 17.33
N ASP A 13 12.19 -9.88 17.15
CA ASP A 13 12.70 -10.22 15.84
C ASP A 13 12.17 -11.61 15.48
N LEU A 14 11.46 -11.69 14.36
CA LEU A 14 10.85 -12.91 13.83
C LEU A 14 11.54 -13.21 12.50
N ASP A 15 12.86 -13.37 12.57
CA ASP A 15 13.82 -13.58 11.48
C ASP A 15 13.64 -14.93 10.73
N GLY A 16 12.40 -15.32 10.42
CA GLY A 16 12.12 -16.57 9.70
C GLY A 16 10.66 -16.99 9.54
N VAL A 17 9.68 -16.21 10.02
CA VAL A 17 8.24 -16.52 9.85
C VAL A 17 7.49 -15.29 9.34
N VAL A 18 7.94 -14.73 8.22
CA VAL A 18 7.06 -13.93 7.37
C VAL A 18 6.08 -14.92 6.75
N THR A 19 4.93 -15.09 7.41
CA THR A 19 3.82 -15.87 6.91
C THR A 19 3.52 -15.52 5.45
N ASP A 20 3.21 -16.55 4.64
CA ASP A 20 2.80 -16.52 3.22
C ASP A 20 1.74 -15.43 2.90
N THR A 21 1.09 -14.88 3.92
CA THR A 21 0.17 -13.74 3.84
C THR A 21 0.81 -12.46 3.31
N ALA A 22 2.05 -12.11 3.69
CA ALA A 22 2.67 -10.85 3.25
C ALA A 22 2.95 -10.86 1.74
N ALA A 23 3.49 -11.98 1.23
CA ALA A 23 3.71 -12.18 -0.20
C ALA A 23 2.40 -12.18 -1.00
N VAL A 24 1.35 -12.83 -0.48
CA VAL A 24 0.01 -12.82 -1.09
C VAL A 24 -0.61 -11.41 -1.09
N HIS A 25 -0.48 -10.67 0.01
CA HIS A 25 -0.96 -9.29 0.10
C HIS A 25 -0.24 -8.35 -0.87
N GLN A 26 1.10 -8.46 -0.94
CA GLN A 26 1.90 -7.71 -1.89
C GLN A 26 1.53 -8.04 -3.35
N ALA A 27 1.32 -9.32 -3.67
CA ALA A 27 0.91 -9.74 -5.01
C ALA A 27 -0.46 -9.15 -5.41
N ALA A 28 -1.42 -9.10 -4.48
CA ALA A 28 -2.73 -8.50 -4.73
C ALA A 28 -2.62 -6.98 -5.00
N TRP A 29 -1.83 -6.27 -4.18
CA TRP A 29 -1.55 -4.85 -4.41
C TRP A 29 -0.84 -4.60 -5.74
N LYS A 30 0.16 -5.42 -6.05
CA LYS A 30 0.91 -5.30 -7.30
C LYS A 30 0.00 -5.42 -8.52
N ARG A 31 -0.87 -6.43 -8.57
CA ARG A 31 -1.83 -6.61 -9.67
C ARG A 31 -2.70 -5.37 -9.83
N LEU A 32 -3.28 -4.90 -8.74
CA LEU A 32 -4.16 -3.74 -8.72
C LEU A 32 -3.48 -2.46 -9.22
N PHE A 33 -2.30 -2.14 -8.68
CA PHE A 33 -1.59 -0.93 -9.07
C PHE A 33 -1.04 -1.03 -10.50
N ASP A 34 -0.51 -2.19 -10.90
CA ASP A 34 -0.03 -2.38 -12.27
C ASP A 34 -1.16 -2.23 -13.30
N GLU A 35 -2.36 -2.74 -13.00
CA GLU A 35 -3.55 -2.56 -13.86
C GLU A 35 -3.97 -1.09 -13.94
N TYR A 36 -4.05 -0.40 -12.79
CA TYR A 36 -4.40 1.01 -12.75
C TYR A 36 -3.39 1.90 -13.50
N LEU A 37 -2.10 1.70 -13.22
CA LEU A 37 -1.01 2.49 -13.83
C LEU A 37 -0.90 2.22 -15.33
N ARG A 38 -1.18 0.99 -15.78
CA ARG A 38 -1.21 0.68 -17.22
C ARG A 38 -2.34 1.41 -17.93
N ALA A 39 -3.56 1.31 -17.39
CA ALA A 39 -4.71 2.00 -17.96
C ALA A 39 -4.50 3.52 -18.00
N ARG A 40 -3.90 4.09 -16.94
CA ARG A 40 -3.55 5.50 -16.87
C ARG A 40 -2.45 5.89 -17.87
N ALA A 41 -1.37 5.12 -17.96
CA ALA A 41 -0.29 5.34 -18.91
C ALA A 41 -0.81 5.35 -20.36
N GLU A 42 -1.71 4.42 -20.71
CA GLU A 42 -2.35 4.37 -22.03
C GLU A 42 -3.26 5.58 -22.30
N ARG A 43 -3.99 6.04 -21.28
CA ARG A 43 -4.91 7.19 -21.38
C ARG A 43 -4.17 8.52 -21.49
N ASP A 44 -3.17 8.73 -20.66
CA ASP A 44 -2.51 10.02 -20.46
C ASP A 44 -1.19 10.14 -21.27
N GLY A 45 -0.74 9.04 -21.89
CA GLY A 45 0.49 8.98 -22.68
C GLY A 45 1.76 8.99 -21.82
N GLU A 46 1.65 8.64 -20.54
CA GLU A 46 2.76 8.61 -19.59
C GLU A 46 3.52 7.27 -19.62
N PRO A 47 4.80 7.23 -19.21
CA PRO A 47 5.54 5.97 -19.08
C PRO A 47 4.88 5.06 -18.04
N PHE A 48 4.58 3.82 -18.43
CA PHE A 48 4.13 2.80 -17.50
C PHE A 48 5.30 2.34 -16.60
N GLN A 49 5.17 2.59 -15.30
CA GLN A 49 6.11 2.10 -14.29
C GLN A 49 5.39 1.15 -13.33
N THR A 50 5.86 -0.11 -13.28
CA THR A 50 5.27 -1.13 -12.42
C THR A 50 5.40 -0.80 -10.94
N PHE A 51 4.50 -1.35 -10.14
CA PHE A 51 4.58 -1.41 -8.69
C PHE A 51 5.67 -2.42 -8.29
N SER A 52 6.63 -1.96 -7.49
CA SER A 52 7.79 -2.73 -7.06
C SER A 52 7.72 -3.15 -5.60
N ASP A 53 8.60 -4.06 -5.20
CA ASP A 53 8.73 -4.51 -3.81
C ASP A 53 9.21 -3.39 -2.87
N ALA A 54 9.89 -2.37 -3.41
CA ALA A 54 10.25 -1.18 -2.66
C ALA A 54 9.02 -0.30 -2.41
N ASP A 55 8.18 -0.09 -3.43
CA ASP A 55 6.92 0.66 -3.30
C ASP A 55 6.01 0.03 -2.23
N TYR A 56 5.93 -1.31 -2.19
CA TYR A 56 5.18 -2.03 -1.16
C TYR A 56 5.69 -1.71 0.24
N ARG A 57 6.99 -1.87 0.49
CA ARG A 57 7.59 -1.66 1.81
C ARG A 57 7.53 -0.20 2.27
N GLU A 58 7.68 0.74 1.35
CA GLU A 58 7.74 2.17 1.68
C GLU A 58 6.35 2.79 1.89
N HIS A 59 5.37 2.37 1.08
CA HIS A 59 4.10 3.06 0.98
C HIS A 59 2.90 2.23 1.40
N VAL A 60 2.99 0.90 1.53
CA VAL A 60 1.81 0.05 1.77
C VAL A 60 1.95 -0.82 3.01
N ASP A 61 3.12 -1.40 3.23
CA ASP A 61 3.37 -2.31 4.34
C ASP A 61 3.22 -1.60 5.69
N GLY A 62 2.51 -2.24 6.62
CA GLY A 62 2.21 -1.67 7.95
C GLY A 62 1.25 -0.46 7.97
N ARG A 63 0.74 0.00 6.82
CA ARG A 63 -0.18 1.15 6.75
C ARG A 63 -1.64 0.73 6.61
N PRO A 64 -2.61 1.57 7.08
CA PRO A 64 -4.02 1.38 6.75
C PRO A 64 -4.23 1.33 5.24
N ARG A 65 -5.16 0.48 4.78
CA ARG A 65 -5.40 0.21 3.35
C ARG A 65 -5.49 1.46 2.48
N TYR A 66 -6.35 2.41 2.85
CA TYR A 66 -6.57 3.64 2.07
C TYR A 66 -5.37 4.59 2.17
N ASP A 67 -4.71 4.64 3.33
CA ASP A 67 -3.49 5.42 3.51
C ASP A 67 -2.35 4.89 2.62
N GLY A 68 -2.27 3.57 2.46
CA GLY A 68 -1.28 2.95 1.58
C GLY A 68 -1.52 3.26 0.11
N VAL A 69 -2.79 3.23 -0.34
CA VAL A 69 -3.16 3.69 -1.69
C VAL A 69 -2.78 5.14 -1.88
N ARG A 70 -3.16 6.02 -0.95
CA ARG A 70 -2.88 7.45 -1.03
C ARG A 70 -1.39 7.72 -1.12
N THR A 71 -0.61 7.18 -0.17
CA THR A 71 0.84 7.39 -0.11
C THR A 71 1.54 6.89 -1.36
N PHE A 72 1.13 5.74 -1.89
CA PHE A 72 1.71 5.21 -3.12
C PHE A 72 1.38 6.07 -4.34
N LEU A 73 0.11 6.48 -4.49
CA LEU A 73 -0.28 7.33 -5.62
C LEU A 73 0.42 8.68 -5.55
N ASP A 74 0.52 9.28 -4.36
CA ASP A 74 1.24 10.53 -4.14
C ASP A 74 2.73 10.40 -4.50
N SER A 75 3.38 9.26 -4.24
CA SER A 75 4.79 9.04 -4.62
C SER A 75 4.99 8.96 -6.14
N ARG A 76 3.92 8.66 -6.89
CA ARG A 76 3.88 8.70 -8.35
C ARG A 76 3.35 10.03 -8.91
N GLY A 77 3.09 11.02 -8.05
CA GLY A 77 2.51 12.31 -8.44
C GLY A 77 1.04 12.22 -8.85
N ILE A 78 0.36 11.14 -8.46
CA ILE A 78 -1.05 10.90 -8.78
C ILE A 78 -1.89 11.28 -7.57
N THR A 79 -2.69 12.33 -7.71
CA THR A 79 -3.68 12.70 -6.70
C THR A 79 -5.06 12.24 -7.14
N LEU A 80 -5.73 11.46 -6.30
CA LEU A 80 -7.13 11.06 -6.48
C LEU A 80 -8.00 11.63 -5.35
N PRO A 81 -9.30 11.85 -5.59
CA PRO A 81 -10.24 12.11 -4.51
C PRO A 81 -10.23 10.94 -3.50
N GLU A 82 -10.38 11.25 -2.21
CA GLU A 82 -10.43 10.21 -1.18
C GLU A 82 -11.58 9.22 -1.44
N GLY A 83 -12.75 9.73 -1.84
CA GLY A 83 -13.95 8.94 -2.04
C GLY A 83 -14.66 8.61 -0.73
N ASP A 84 -15.59 7.67 -0.82
CA ASP A 84 -16.32 7.11 0.32
C ASP A 84 -15.94 5.63 0.51
N PRO A 85 -15.83 5.09 1.74
CA PRO A 85 -15.64 3.66 1.97
C PRO A 85 -16.67 2.75 1.27
N GLU A 86 -17.88 3.25 0.99
CA GLU A 86 -18.94 2.57 0.24
C GLU A 86 -18.76 2.66 -1.29
N ASP A 87 -17.75 3.38 -1.77
CA ASP A 87 -17.46 3.51 -3.20
C ASP A 87 -17.25 2.13 -3.84
N PRO A 88 -17.83 1.91 -5.03
CA PRO A 88 -17.65 0.66 -5.73
C PRO A 88 -16.19 0.53 -6.21
N PRO A 89 -15.68 -0.69 -6.40
CA PRO A 89 -14.27 -0.92 -6.70
C PRO A 89 -13.84 -0.33 -8.05
N ASP A 90 -14.75 0.03 -8.94
CA ASP A 90 -14.50 0.70 -10.21
C ASP A 90 -14.32 2.22 -10.08
N ALA A 91 -14.70 2.83 -8.95
CA ALA A 91 -14.51 4.25 -8.70
C ALA A 91 -13.01 4.63 -8.69
N GLU A 92 -12.65 5.71 -9.40
CA GLU A 92 -11.29 6.26 -9.43
C GLU A 92 -11.04 7.15 -8.20
N THR A 93 -11.17 6.55 -7.02
CA THR A 93 -10.94 7.18 -5.71
C THR A 93 -9.97 6.33 -4.87
N VAL A 94 -9.40 6.91 -3.81
CA VAL A 94 -8.54 6.17 -2.87
C VAL A 94 -9.32 4.99 -2.25
N CYS A 95 -10.57 5.23 -1.84
CA CYS A 95 -11.43 4.20 -1.30
C CYS A 95 -11.81 3.13 -2.34
N GLY A 96 -12.19 3.52 -3.56
CA GLY A 96 -12.52 2.58 -4.65
C GLY A 96 -11.36 1.66 -5.02
N LEU A 97 -10.15 2.22 -5.20
CA LEU A 97 -8.93 1.44 -5.42
C LEU A 97 -8.60 0.55 -4.22
N GLY A 98 -8.74 1.05 -2.99
CA GLY A 98 -8.58 0.20 -1.81
C GLY A 98 -9.55 -0.99 -1.79
N ASN A 99 -10.80 -0.77 -2.19
CA ASN A 99 -11.85 -1.78 -2.21
C ASN A 99 -11.65 -2.85 -3.29
N ARG A 100 -10.99 -2.51 -4.41
CA ARG A 100 -10.68 -3.44 -5.52
C ARG A 100 -9.64 -4.53 -5.17
N LYS A 101 -8.89 -4.37 -4.08
CA LYS A 101 -7.87 -5.36 -3.64
C LYS A 101 -8.47 -6.68 -3.11
N ASN A 102 -9.78 -6.74 -2.87
CA ASN A 102 -10.46 -7.89 -2.25
C ASN A 102 -10.99 -8.88 -3.28
#